data_AF-A0A9P6D835-F1
#
_entry.id   AF-A0A9P6D835-F1
#
_cell.length_a   1.000
_cell.length_b   1.000
_cell.length_c   1.000
_cell.angle_alpha   90.00
_cell.angle_beta   90.00
_cell.angle_gamma   90.00
#
_symmetry.space_group_name_H-M   'P 1'
#
loop_
_entity.id
_entity.type
_entity.pdbx_description
1 polymer ?
#
loop_
_entity_poly.entity_id
_entity_poly.type
_entity_poly.pdbx_seq_one_letter_code
_entity_poly.pdbx_strand_id
1 'polypeptide(L)'
;NPHAITDITPAAGWVVLDCDPHALVKDIRLVCKGDNTEGPGCNHLFNGRDPVDKYVQLPKSCLQSSFGRINKSWVHTDQSVP
;
A
#
# COMPACT_ATOMS: atom_id res chain seq x y z
N ASN A 1 18.38 6.90 3.74
CA ASN A 1 17.74 8.12 3.20
C ASN A 1 16.29 8.15 3.70
N PRO A 2 15.87 9.11 4.55
CA PRO A 2 14.67 8.96 5.40
C PRO A 2 13.33 9.29 4.72
N HIS A 3 13.27 9.31 3.38
CA HIS A 3 12.03 9.48 2.60
C HIS A 3 11.83 8.31 1.65
N ALA A 4 12.03 7.08 2.14
CA ALA A 4 11.81 5.89 1.34
C ALA A 4 10.32 5.82 0.94
N ILE A 5 10.04 6.04 -0.35
CA ILE A 5 8.75 5.71 -0.92
C ILE A 5 8.52 4.23 -0.64
N THR A 6 7.37 3.91 -0.03
CA THR A 6 7.02 2.51 0.21
C THR A 6 6.24 1.97 -0.97
N ASP A 7 6.65 0.82 -1.48
CA ASP A 7 5.92 0.14 -2.55
C ASP A 7 4.78 -0.69 -1.96
N ILE A 8 3.54 -0.42 -2.41
CA ILE A 8 2.34 -1.20 -2.06
C ILE A 8 1.79 -1.99 -3.25
N THR A 9 2.60 -2.18 -4.29
CA THR A 9 2.26 -2.98 -5.46
C THR A 9 2.47 -4.48 -5.21
N PRO A 10 1.94 -5.35 -6.10
CA PRO A 10 2.24 -6.78 -6.06
C PRO A 10 3.73 -7.13 -6.11
N ALA A 11 4.59 -6.26 -6.66
CA ALA A 11 6.04 -6.47 -6.66
C ALA A 11 6.63 -6.47 -5.24
N ALA A 12 6.00 -5.75 -4.31
CA ALA A 12 6.37 -5.69 -2.90
C ALA A 12 5.56 -6.67 -2.00
N GLY A 13 4.77 -7.57 -2.59
CA GLY A 13 4.04 -8.61 -1.85
C GLY A 13 2.62 -8.26 -1.45
N TRP A 14 2.12 -7.10 -1.88
CA TRP A 14 0.78 -6.63 -1.57
C TRP A 14 -0.24 -7.06 -2.62
N VAL A 15 -1.41 -7.47 -2.15
CA VAL A 15 -2.61 -7.58 -2.97
C VAL A 15 -3.49 -6.38 -2.65
N VAL A 16 -3.81 -5.60 -3.69
CA VAL A 16 -4.73 -4.47 -3.58
C VAL A 16 -6.13 -4.96 -3.91
N LEU A 17 -7.05 -4.94 -2.95
CA LEU A 17 -8.41 -5.46 -3.10
C LEU A 17 -9.36 -4.43 -3.68
N ASP A 18 -9.37 -3.25 -3.07
CA ASP A 18 -10.28 -2.18 -3.46
C ASP A 18 -9.45 -1.00 -3.95
N CYS A 19 -9.54 -0.73 -5.24
CA CYS A 19 -9.10 0.53 -5.77
C CYS A 19 -10.00 0.99 -6.91
N ASP A 20 -10.27 2.28 -6.92
CA ASP A 20 -11.02 2.92 -8.00
C ASP A 20 -10.11 4.03 -8.57
N PRO A 21 -9.84 4.07 -9.88
CA PRO A 21 -8.97 5.07 -10.46
C PRO A 21 -9.60 6.48 -10.51
N HIS A 22 -10.89 6.64 -10.20
CA HIS A 22 -11.64 7.89 -10.41
C HIS A 22 -11.95 8.70 -9.14
N ALA A 23 -12.15 8.10 -7.96
CA ALA A 23 -12.40 8.94 -6.77
C ALA A 23 -11.19 9.78 -6.31
N LEU A 24 -11.51 10.89 -5.63
CA LEU A 24 -10.55 11.90 -5.17
C LEU A 24 -9.85 11.51 -3.87
N VAL A 25 -10.52 10.76 -3.00
CA VAL A 25 -9.99 10.20 -1.76
C VAL A 25 -10.18 8.69 -1.83
N LYS A 26 -9.12 7.96 -1.51
CA LYS A 26 -9.03 6.52 -1.72
C LYS A 26 -8.82 5.82 -0.39
N ASP A 27 -9.84 5.08 0.03
CA ASP A 27 -9.66 4.01 1.01
C ASP A 27 -9.26 2.76 0.24
N ILE A 28 -8.03 2.28 0.49
CA ILE A 28 -7.46 1.13 -0.21
C ILE A 28 -7.31 0.00 0.80
N ARG A 29 -7.89 -1.15 0.49
CA ARG A 29 -7.65 -2.38 1.27
C ARG A 29 -6.48 -3.14 0.68
N LEU A 30 -5.51 -3.42 1.55
CA LEU A 30 -4.28 -4.14 1.23
C LEU A 30 -4.24 -5.45 2.01
N VAL A 31 -3.83 -6.53 1.34
CA VAL A 31 -3.55 -7.82 1.97
C VAL A 31 -2.08 -8.14 1.73
N CYS A 32 -1.37 -8.48 2.80
CA CYS A 32 -0.01 -8.99 2.66
C CYS A 32 -0.08 -10.45 2.23
N LYS A 33 0.47 -10.79 1.05
CA LYS A 33 0.57 -12.17 0.57
C LYS A 33 1.82 -12.88 1.09
N GLY A 34 2.80 -12.12 1.57
CA GLY A 34 4.01 -12.61 2.21
C GLY A 34 5.21 -11.69 1.97
N ASP A 35 6.22 -11.83 2.81
CA ASP A 35 7.47 -11.06 2.71
C ASP A 35 8.50 -11.71 1.76
N ASN A 36 8.21 -12.91 1.23
CA ASN A 36 9.06 -13.61 0.27
C ASN A 36 8.84 -13.07 -1.16
N THR A 37 9.28 -11.84 -1.39
CA THR A 37 9.15 -11.13 -2.67
C THR A 37 10.52 -10.77 -3.23
N GLU A 38 10.62 -10.45 -4.52
CA GLU A 38 11.85 -9.85 -5.06
C GLU A 38 12.06 -8.41 -4.54
N GLY A 39 11.00 -7.77 -4.04
CA GLY A 39 11.04 -6.48 -3.35
C GLY A 39 11.22 -6.59 -1.83
N PRO A 40 11.03 -5.47 -1.09
CA PRO A 40 11.31 -5.40 0.34
C PRO A 40 10.24 -6.04 1.25
N GLY A 41 9.23 -6.71 0.67
CA GLY A 41 8.11 -7.31 1.41
C GLY A 41 7.13 -6.30 2.01
N CYS A 42 6.06 -6.81 2.62
CA CYS A 42 5.00 -5.99 3.19
C CYS A 42 5.49 -5.19 4.40
N ASN A 43 6.34 -5.79 5.22
CA ASN A 43 6.83 -5.18 6.47
C ASN A 43 7.55 -3.85 6.24
N HIS A 44 8.07 -3.62 5.03
CA HIS A 44 8.70 -2.35 4.67
C HIS A 44 7.78 -1.13 4.86
N LEU A 45 6.47 -1.30 4.72
CA LEU A 45 5.49 -0.24 4.99
C LEU A 45 5.55 0.28 6.43
N PHE A 46 5.91 -0.57 7.38
CA PHE A 46 5.95 -0.26 8.80
C PHE A 46 7.37 0.02 9.33
N ASN A 47 8.39 -0.08 8.47
CA ASN A 47 9.77 0.17 8.89
C ASN A 47 9.97 1.63 9.34
N GLY A 48 10.67 1.80 10.47
CA GLY A 48 11.11 3.07 11.04
C GLY A 48 10.03 3.90 11.75
N ARG A 49 8.79 3.91 11.26
CA ARG A 49 7.63 4.61 11.87
C ARG A 49 6.30 4.14 11.28
N ASP A 50 5.21 4.63 11.88
CA ASP A 50 3.84 4.47 11.38
C ASP A 50 3.72 4.81 9.88
N PRO A 51 2.89 4.10 9.10
CA PRO A 51 2.70 4.36 7.68
C PRO A 51 2.13 5.73 7.35
N VAL A 52 1.43 6.38 8.28
CA VAL A 52 0.87 7.72 8.10
C VAL A 52 1.97 8.71 7.72
N ASP A 53 1.64 9.62 6.79
CA ASP A 53 2.54 10.58 6.15
C ASP A 53 3.67 9.98 5.30
N LYS A 54 3.72 8.66 5.09
CA LYS A 54 4.60 8.07 4.07
C LYS A 54 4.01 8.27 2.67
N TYR A 55 4.91 8.42 1.71
CA TYR A 55 4.57 8.35 0.29
C TYR A 55 4.61 6.90 -0.16
N VAL A 56 3.60 6.49 -0.91
CA VAL A 56 3.48 5.13 -1.43
C VAL A 56 3.43 5.12 -2.95
N GLN A 57 4.03 4.08 -3.54
CA GLN A 57 3.85 3.75 -4.95
C GLN A 57 2.66 2.80 -5.09
N LEU A 58 1.69 3.18 -5.93
CA LEU A 58 0.48 2.40 -6.17
C LEU A 58 0.54 1.65 -7.50
N PRO A 59 -0.24 0.57 -7.67
CA PRO A 59 -0.44 -0.03 -8.98
C PRO A 59 -1.07 0.97 -9.95
N LYS A 60 -0.64 0.93 -11.22
CA LYS A 60 -1.21 1.77 -12.28
C LYS A 60 -2.71 1.58 -12.49
N SER A 61 -3.24 0.42 -12.09
CA SER A 61 -4.68 0.13 -12.14
C SER A 61 -5.49 0.92 -11.10
N CYS A 62 -4.85 1.43 -10.06
CA CYS A 62 -5.53 2.03 -8.91
C CYS A 62 -5.51 3.56 -8.90
N LEU A 63 -4.57 4.18 -9.59
CA LEU A 63 -4.45 5.63 -9.65
C LEU A 63 -3.76 6.01 -10.96
N GLN A 64 -4.26 7.06 -11.64
CA GLN A 64 -3.57 7.61 -12.82
C GLN A 64 -2.17 8.14 -12.47
N SER A 65 -1.99 8.58 -11.22
CA SER A 65 -0.69 8.90 -10.62
C SER A 65 -0.04 7.64 -10.04
N SER A 66 1.26 7.47 -10.20
CA SER A 66 2.00 6.35 -9.61
C SER A 66 2.20 6.47 -8.10
N PHE A 67 1.87 7.62 -7.50
CA PHE A 67 2.17 7.90 -6.08
C PHE A 67 1.01 8.55 -5.33
N GLY A 68 0.93 8.25 -4.03
CA GLY A 68 -0.02 8.84 -3.08
C GLY A 68 0.60 9.02 -1.70
N ARG A 69 -0.06 9.79 -0.82
CA ARG A 69 0.33 9.96 0.59
C ARG A 69 -0.69 9.30 1.49
N ILE A 70 -0.23 8.53 2.48
CA ILE A 70 -1.10 7.91 3.49
C ILE A 70 -1.58 8.97 4.47
N ASN A 71 -2.88 9.21 4.53
CA ASN A 71 -3.51 10.08 5.54
C ASN A 71 -3.93 9.32 6.81
N LYS A 72 -4.18 8.01 6.68
CA LYS A 72 -4.63 7.13 7.75
C LYS A 72 -4.27 5.69 7.39
N SER A 73 -3.91 4.89 8.39
CA SER A 73 -3.76 3.44 8.25
C SER A 73 -4.40 2.75 9.46
N TRP A 74 -5.05 1.60 9.22
CA TRP A 74 -5.64 0.79 10.29
C TRP A 74 -5.81 -0.65 9.80
N VAL A 75 -5.86 -1.60 10.74
CA VAL A 75 -6.23 -2.99 10.43
C VAL A 75 -7.75 -3.05 10.29
N HIS A 76 -8.23 -3.52 9.14
CA HIS A 76 -9.65 -3.63 8.86
C HIS A 76 -10.31 -4.70 9.74
N THR A 77 -11.55 -4.52 10.18
CA THR A 77 -12.23 -5.50 11.05
C THR A 77 -12.61 -6.78 10.31
N ASP A 78 -13.00 -6.66 9.04
CA ASP A 78 -13.15 -7.78 8.13
C ASP A 78 -11.77 -8.13 7.52
N GLN A 79 -11.33 -9.36 7.77
CA GLN A 79 -10.06 -9.94 7.30
C GLN A 79 -10.26 -11.00 6.21
N SER A 80 -11.45 -11.06 5.60
CA SER A 80 -11.76 -11.99 4.52
C SER A 80 -11.17 -11.48 3.19
N VAL A 81 -10.64 -12.40 2.39
CA VAL A 81 -10.18 -12.11 1.02
C VAL A 81 -11.28 -12.55 0.04
N PRO A 82 -11.71 -11.69 -0.92
CA PRO A 82 -12.67 -12.05 -1.96
C PRO A 82 -12.23 -13.21 -2.86
#